data_AF-A0A177QC95-F1
#
_entry.id   AF-A0A177QC95-F1
#
_cell.length_a   1.000
_cell.length_b   1.000
_cell.length_c   1.000
_cell.angle_alpha   90.00
_cell.angle_beta   90.00
_cell.angle_gamma   90.00
#
_symmetry.space_group_name_H-M   'P 1'
#
loop_
_entity.id
_entity.type
_entity.pdbx_description
1 polymer ?
#
loop_
_entity_poly.entity_id
_entity_poly.type
_entity_poly.pdbx_seq_one_letter_code
_entity_poly.pdbx_strand_id
1 'polypeptide(L)'
;MLARTDRFLRVLGAEPFVENFYGAEVGRQYIYRRGKMTDPDYFEKDCFISYSAQFPPAVAFPRIGDIIFRLVHRNVREVYRQLLREDLVRPIGPEGSERRFLEGAAPSLLVLGPDAQRYELRESAPTLAENHAVFIWTDPGELRATIAAYCEQFDFSEREREIFHGVAQVTVLRREESPMSVGLLTPLEGHGLAPRWSRDIFAQVGYSHFRLGSARKEFVKAHSEQVFPDTGDVSYVLFREAYLELVQLQEVAALV
;
A
#
# COMPACT_ATOMS: atom_id res chain seq x y z
N MET A 1 6.33 -4.55 18.77
CA MET A 1 6.02 -4.19 17.36
C MET A 1 5.04 -3.05 17.30
N LEU A 2 3.81 -3.21 17.82
CA LEU A 2 2.78 -2.17 17.82
C LEU A 2 3.25 -0.80 18.36
N ALA A 3 3.93 -0.76 19.51
CA ALA A 3 4.46 0.50 20.06
C ALA A 3 5.48 1.20 19.13
N ARG A 4 6.27 0.42 18.37
CA ARG A 4 7.21 0.98 17.38
C ARG A 4 6.46 1.48 16.14
N THR A 5 5.44 0.76 15.71
CA THR A 5 4.57 1.18 14.59
C THR A 5 3.78 2.45 14.95
N ASP A 6 3.20 2.54 16.15
CA ASP A 6 2.56 3.75 16.67
C ASP A 6 3.55 4.93 16.64
N ARG A 7 4.76 4.74 17.19
CA ARG A 7 5.78 5.79 17.18
C ARG A 7 6.17 6.21 15.77
N PHE A 8 6.38 5.25 14.86
CA PHE A 8 6.67 5.50 13.45
C PHE A 8 5.60 6.36 12.78
N LEU A 9 4.32 6.01 12.96
CA LEU A 9 3.19 6.77 12.38
C LEU A 9 3.06 8.16 13.00
N ARG A 10 3.29 8.31 14.30
CA ARG A 10 3.29 9.61 14.98
C ARG A 10 4.40 10.54 14.51
N VAL A 11 5.60 10.02 14.25
CA VAL A 11 6.71 10.81 13.68
C VAL A 11 6.37 11.29 12.27
N LEU A 12 5.55 10.54 11.52
CA LEU A 12 4.99 10.96 10.23
C LEU A 12 3.80 11.93 10.35
N GLY A 13 3.46 12.36 11.57
CA GLY A 13 2.37 13.28 11.85
C GLY A 13 0.99 12.64 11.86
N ALA A 14 0.89 11.31 11.91
CA ALA A 14 -0.38 10.63 12.07
C ALA A 14 -0.79 10.53 13.55
N GLU A 15 -2.09 10.62 13.79
CA GLU A 15 -2.65 10.49 15.14
C GLU A 15 -3.65 9.33 15.16
N PRO A 16 -3.74 8.58 16.27
CA PRO A 16 -4.80 7.60 16.42
C PRO A 16 -6.14 8.32 16.45
N PHE A 17 -7.08 7.86 15.64
CA PHE A 17 -8.44 8.38 15.60
C PHE A 17 -9.42 7.44 16.30
N VAL A 18 -9.29 6.15 16.06
CA VAL A 18 -10.14 5.10 16.63
C VAL A 18 -9.26 3.99 17.17
N GLU A 19 -9.52 3.61 18.42
CA GLU A 19 -8.93 2.45 19.07
C GLU A 19 -10.08 1.50 19.48
N ASN A 20 -10.09 0.28 18.92
CA ASN A 20 -11.00 -0.87 19.06
C ASN A 20 -12.28 -0.97 18.20
N PHE A 21 -12.30 -1.99 17.33
CA PHE A 21 -13.51 -2.66 16.82
C PHE A 21 -13.30 -4.16 16.62
N TYR A 22 -13.03 -4.89 17.71
CA TYR A 22 -13.40 -6.31 17.84
C TYR A 22 -13.73 -6.53 19.32
N GLY A 23 -14.59 -7.49 19.69
CA GLY A 23 -14.84 -7.81 21.09
C GLY A 23 -13.51 -8.06 21.83
N ALA A 24 -13.42 -7.74 23.12
CA ALA A 24 -12.16 -7.75 23.87
C ALA A 24 -11.35 -9.07 23.79
N GLU A 25 -12.02 -10.16 23.42
CA GLU A 25 -11.47 -11.51 23.28
C GLU A 25 -10.89 -11.82 21.88
N VAL A 26 -11.15 -10.99 20.87
CA VAL A 26 -10.79 -11.27 19.46
C VAL A 26 -9.56 -10.46 19.03
N GLY A 27 -9.51 -9.17 19.35
CA GLY A 27 -8.44 -8.31 18.88
C GLY A 27 -8.72 -6.82 19.07
N ARG A 28 -7.83 -6.01 18.51
CA ARG A 28 -7.90 -4.55 18.50
C ARG A 28 -7.57 -4.04 17.11
N GLN A 29 -8.31 -3.04 16.68
CA GLN A 29 -8.02 -2.29 15.45
C GLN A 29 -7.60 -0.88 15.84
N TYR A 30 -6.54 -0.38 15.21
CA TYR A 30 -6.04 0.99 15.34
C TYR A 30 -6.11 1.68 14.00
N ILE A 31 -6.86 2.79 13.94
CA ILE A 31 -6.93 3.65 12.75
C ILE A 31 -6.14 4.92 13.05
N TYR A 32 -5.09 5.16 12.26
CA TYR A 32 -4.29 6.38 12.29
C TYR A 32 -4.66 7.26 11.12
N ARG A 33 -4.73 8.56 11.29
CA ARG A 33 -5.02 9.50 10.19
C ARG A 33 -4.05 10.66 10.16
N ARG A 34 -3.91 11.26 8.98
CA ARG A 34 -3.33 12.60 8.81
C ARG A 34 -4.39 13.51 8.22
N GLY A 35 -4.85 14.50 8.99
CA GLY A 35 -5.92 15.39 8.55
C GLY A 35 -7.32 14.91 8.93
N LYS A 36 -8.28 15.03 8.01
CA LYS A 36 -9.71 14.72 8.21
C LYS A 36 -10.01 13.24 7.93
N MET A 37 -11.16 12.76 8.42
CA MET A 37 -11.60 11.38 8.19
C MET A 37 -11.89 11.02 6.74
N THR A 38 -12.24 12.01 5.94
CA THR A 38 -12.53 11.85 4.51
C THR A 38 -11.26 11.85 3.67
N ASP A 39 -10.10 12.08 4.27
CA ASP A 39 -8.84 12.14 3.54
C ASP A 39 -8.37 10.70 3.24
N PRO A 40 -7.78 10.45 2.07
CA PRO A 40 -7.26 9.13 1.68
C PRO A 40 -6.06 8.65 2.50
N ASP A 41 -5.65 9.43 3.51
CA ASP A 41 -4.44 9.26 4.33
C ASP A 41 -4.75 8.70 5.73
N TYR A 42 -5.44 7.56 5.76
CA TYR A 42 -5.53 6.76 6.98
C TYR A 42 -4.80 5.42 6.83
N PHE A 43 -4.31 4.92 7.96
CA PHE A 43 -3.60 3.66 8.09
C PHE A 43 -4.34 2.80 9.10
N GLU A 44 -4.62 1.56 8.72
CA GLU A 44 -5.26 0.59 9.59
C GLU A 44 -4.20 -0.41 10.08
N LYS A 45 -4.23 -0.70 11.38
CA LYS A 45 -3.40 -1.72 12.03
C LYS A 45 -4.26 -2.61 12.90
N ASP A 46 -4.45 -3.84 12.44
CA ASP A 46 -5.16 -4.88 13.18
C ASP A 46 -4.19 -5.71 14.01
N CYS A 47 -4.60 -5.97 15.25
CA CYS A 47 -3.89 -6.80 16.21
C CYS A 47 -4.86 -7.85 16.74
N PHE A 48 -4.80 -9.06 16.19
CA PHE A 48 -5.63 -10.19 16.63
C PHE A 48 -4.97 -10.92 17.81
N ILE A 49 -5.80 -11.37 18.76
CA ILE A 49 -5.35 -12.21 19.89
C ILE A 49 -5.41 -13.69 19.47
N SER A 50 -6.35 -14.03 18.59
CA SER A 50 -6.59 -15.40 18.10
C SER A 50 -5.71 -15.81 16.92
N TYR A 51 -5.00 -14.88 16.30
CA TYR A 51 -4.23 -15.10 15.08
C TYR A 51 -3.01 -14.17 15.03
N SER A 52 -1.89 -14.68 14.50
CA SER A 52 -0.74 -13.85 14.13
C SER A 52 -0.47 -14.02 12.66
N ALA A 53 -0.48 -12.92 11.91
CA ALA A 53 0.09 -12.91 10.57
C ALA A 53 1.57 -13.31 10.67
N GLN A 54 2.00 -14.24 9.81
CA GLN A 54 3.41 -14.63 9.76
C GLN A 54 4.17 -13.61 8.92
N PHE A 55 5.43 -13.35 9.31
CA PHE A 55 6.31 -12.58 8.44
C PHE A 55 6.62 -13.38 7.17
N PRO A 56 6.62 -12.72 6.00
CA PRO A 56 7.14 -13.35 4.80
C PRO A 56 8.59 -13.82 5.04
N PRO A 57 8.99 -15.00 4.54
CA PRO A 57 10.37 -15.46 4.63
C PRO A 57 11.33 -14.41 4.05
N ALA A 58 12.60 -14.45 4.46
CA ALA A 58 13.60 -13.61 3.82
C ALA A 58 13.84 -14.07 2.37
N VAL A 59 13.94 -13.13 1.44
CA VAL A 59 14.28 -13.35 0.02
C VAL A 59 15.20 -12.25 -0.46
N ALA A 60 16.04 -12.56 -1.45
CA ALA A 60 16.98 -11.60 -2.04
C ALA A 60 16.27 -10.52 -2.88
N PHE A 61 15.08 -10.80 -3.39
CA PHE A 61 14.32 -9.93 -4.27
C PHE A 61 12.91 -9.66 -3.72
N PRO A 62 12.26 -8.54 -4.11
CA PRO A 62 10.82 -8.36 -3.87
C PRO A 62 10.02 -9.52 -4.44
N ARG A 63 8.84 -9.80 -3.89
CA ARG A 63 7.94 -10.84 -4.39
C ARG A 63 6.84 -10.28 -5.25
N ILE A 64 6.31 -11.10 -6.15
CA ILE A 64 5.02 -10.84 -6.79
C ILE A 64 3.96 -10.62 -5.69
N GLY A 65 3.27 -9.48 -5.76
CA GLY A 65 2.28 -9.02 -4.81
C GLY A 65 2.81 -8.29 -3.59
N ASP A 66 4.13 -8.11 -3.43
CA ASP A 66 4.65 -7.23 -2.39
C ASP A 66 4.18 -5.79 -2.67
N ILE A 67 3.64 -5.14 -1.64
CA ILE A 67 3.09 -3.79 -1.73
C ILE A 67 4.09 -2.78 -1.17
N ILE A 68 4.16 -1.59 -1.76
CA ILE A 68 4.86 -0.42 -1.24
C ILE A 68 3.86 0.72 -1.12
N PHE A 69 3.74 1.30 0.08
CA PHE A 69 2.89 2.47 0.30
C PHE A 69 3.72 3.75 0.23
N ARG A 70 3.25 4.74 -0.54
CA ARG A 70 3.83 6.08 -0.51
C ARG A 70 3.41 6.80 0.77
N LEU A 71 4.40 7.32 1.49
CA LEU A 71 4.22 8.15 2.67
C LEU A 71 4.82 9.53 2.38
N VAL A 72 3.94 10.51 2.19
CA VAL A 72 4.37 11.89 1.92
C VAL A 72 4.53 12.71 3.19
N HIS A 73 5.49 13.63 3.24
CA HIS A 73 5.57 14.63 4.30
C HIS A 73 6.26 15.90 3.80
N ARG A 74 5.76 17.08 4.19
CA ARG A 74 6.32 18.41 3.80
C ARG A 74 7.74 18.72 4.27
N ASN A 75 8.27 17.86 5.14
CA ASN A 75 9.62 17.95 5.72
C ASN A 75 10.23 16.54 5.72
N VAL A 76 10.04 15.78 4.64
CA VAL A 76 10.31 14.32 4.63
C VAL A 76 11.74 13.97 5.05
N ARG A 77 12.72 14.82 4.75
CA ARG A 77 14.12 14.58 5.11
C ARG A 77 14.38 14.69 6.62
N GLU A 78 13.75 15.65 7.29
CA GLU A 78 13.89 15.75 8.75
C GLU A 78 13.15 14.63 9.46
N VAL A 79 11.95 14.29 8.96
CA VAL A 79 11.21 13.12 9.43
C VAL A 79 12.04 11.85 9.25
N TYR A 80 12.65 11.65 8.09
CA TYR A 80 13.53 10.50 7.86
C TYR A 80 14.71 10.46 8.83
N ARG A 81 15.40 11.58 9.08
CA ARG A 81 16.47 11.64 10.08
C ARG A 81 15.97 11.28 11.47
N GLN A 82 14.78 11.73 11.86
CA GLN A 82 14.19 11.36 13.14
C GLN A 82 13.88 9.87 13.21
N LEU A 83 13.24 9.32 12.17
CA LEU A 83 12.94 7.89 12.08
C LEU A 83 14.21 7.03 12.17
N LEU A 84 15.30 7.47 11.53
CA LEU A 84 16.60 6.79 11.58
C LEU A 84 17.23 6.86 12.98
N ARG A 85 17.23 8.04 13.61
CA ARG A 85 17.73 8.22 14.99
C ARG A 85 16.99 7.34 16.01
N GLU A 86 15.71 7.09 15.77
CA GLU A 86 14.86 6.25 16.63
C GLU A 86 14.85 4.76 16.21
N ASP A 87 15.68 4.37 15.24
CA ASP A 87 15.75 3.00 14.68
C ASP A 87 14.39 2.50 14.13
N LEU A 88 13.51 3.40 13.70
CA LEU A 88 12.17 3.05 13.22
C LEU A 88 12.14 2.64 11.74
N VAL A 89 13.19 2.98 10.99
CA VAL A 89 13.29 2.65 9.57
C VAL A 89 14.70 2.20 9.20
N ARG A 90 14.79 1.44 8.11
CA ARG A 90 16.05 1.13 7.42
C ARG A 90 15.94 1.51 5.95
N PRO A 91 16.90 2.24 5.37
CA PRO A 91 16.89 2.51 3.93
C PRO A 91 17.03 1.18 3.17
N ILE A 92 16.28 1.05 2.07
CA ILE A 92 16.36 -0.09 1.15
C ILE A 92 16.52 0.43 -0.28
N GLY A 93 17.10 -0.38 -1.16
CA GLY A 93 17.31 -0.01 -2.57
C GLY A 93 18.78 0.11 -2.94
N PRO A 94 19.09 0.73 -4.10
CA PRO A 94 20.46 0.83 -4.60
C PRO A 94 21.40 1.60 -3.67
N GLU A 95 22.68 1.27 -3.73
CA GLU A 95 23.73 1.94 -2.97
C GLU A 95 23.73 3.45 -3.25
N GLY A 96 23.86 4.26 -2.19
CA GLY A 96 23.87 5.72 -2.29
C GLY A 96 22.50 6.39 -2.46
N SER A 97 21.41 5.64 -2.55
CA SER A 97 20.03 6.17 -2.60
C SER A 97 19.71 7.07 -1.41
N GLU A 98 20.04 6.64 -0.20
CA GLU A 98 19.86 7.42 1.04
C GLU A 98 20.61 8.76 0.98
N ARG A 99 21.89 8.73 0.61
CA ARG A 99 22.71 9.95 0.49
C ARG A 99 22.09 10.93 -0.50
N ARG A 100 21.72 10.45 -1.69
CA ARG A 100 21.07 11.28 -2.73
C ARG A 100 19.75 11.88 -2.24
N PHE A 101 18.96 11.13 -1.49
CA PHE A 101 17.71 11.64 -0.91
C PHE A 101 17.97 12.73 0.13
N LEU A 102 18.91 12.50 1.06
CA LEU A 102 19.30 13.46 2.10
C LEU A 102 19.90 14.76 1.53
N GLU A 103 20.63 14.67 0.42
CA GLU A 103 21.23 15.79 -0.32
C GLU A 103 20.22 16.52 -1.23
N GLY A 104 19.01 15.97 -1.40
CA GLY A 104 17.98 16.54 -2.28
C GLY A 104 18.11 16.17 -3.76
N ALA A 105 19.09 15.35 -4.12
CA ALA A 105 19.30 14.83 -5.47
C ALA A 105 18.32 13.70 -5.87
N ALA A 106 17.54 13.17 -4.92
CA ALA A 106 16.43 12.27 -5.15
C ALA A 106 15.17 12.77 -4.41
N PRO A 107 13.98 12.74 -5.04
CA PRO A 107 12.75 13.25 -4.45
C PRO A 107 12.10 12.29 -3.43
N SER A 108 12.48 11.02 -3.47
CA SER A 108 11.97 9.98 -2.57
C SER A 108 13.04 8.96 -2.18
N LEU A 109 12.73 8.15 -1.18
CA LEU A 109 13.57 7.07 -0.66
C LEU A 109 12.71 5.86 -0.29
N LEU A 110 13.16 4.66 -0.63
CA LEU A 110 12.54 3.44 -0.14
C LEU A 110 13.07 3.09 1.25
N VAL A 111 12.16 2.71 2.14
CA VAL A 111 12.51 2.28 3.50
C VAL A 111 11.72 1.03 3.91
N LEU A 112 12.30 0.27 4.83
CA LEU A 112 11.63 -0.77 5.59
C LEU A 112 11.19 -0.20 6.94
N GLY A 113 9.90 -0.30 7.25
CA GLY A 113 9.33 0.13 8.53
C GLY A 113 9.47 -0.90 9.67
N PRO A 114 8.97 -0.58 10.87
CA PRO A 114 9.13 -1.42 12.07
C PRO A 114 8.29 -2.71 12.04
N ASP A 115 7.35 -2.79 11.11
CA ASP A 115 6.46 -3.91 10.80
C ASP A 115 6.93 -4.71 9.57
N ALA A 116 8.16 -4.47 9.12
CA ALA A 116 8.73 -5.02 7.87
C ALA A 116 7.99 -4.58 6.59
N GLN A 117 7.01 -3.68 6.68
CA GLN A 117 6.35 -3.13 5.51
C GLN A 117 7.31 -2.21 4.76
N ARG A 118 7.24 -2.24 3.42
CA ARG A 118 8.02 -1.36 2.55
C ARG A 118 7.24 -0.07 2.30
N TYR A 119 7.95 1.04 2.36
CA TYR A 119 7.39 2.36 2.17
C TYR A 119 8.26 3.17 1.21
N GLU A 120 7.62 4.05 0.43
CA GLU A 120 8.29 5.14 -0.27
C GLU A 120 8.09 6.43 0.53
N LEU A 121 9.14 6.95 1.15
CA LEU A 121 9.11 8.29 1.75
C LEU A 121 9.31 9.33 0.64
N ARG A 122 8.39 10.28 0.52
CA ARG A 122 8.45 11.32 -0.52
C ARG A 122 8.07 12.70 0.04
N GLU A 123 8.61 13.75 -0.57
CA GLU A 123 8.15 15.12 -0.29
C GLU A 123 6.68 15.28 -0.74
N SER A 124 5.87 16.00 0.03
CA SER A 124 4.50 16.29 -0.39
C SER A 124 4.48 17.10 -1.70
N ALA A 125 3.67 16.64 -2.65
CA ALA A 125 3.41 17.30 -3.92
C ALA A 125 2.12 18.15 -3.86
N PRO A 126 1.91 19.08 -4.82
CA PRO A 126 0.73 19.95 -4.84
C PRO A 126 -0.60 19.23 -5.01
N THR A 127 -0.62 18.08 -5.69
CA THR A 127 -1.86 17.35 -5.97
C THR A 127 -1.99 16.10 -5.10
N LEU A 128 -3.23 15.74 -4.72
CA LEU A 128 -3.50 14.51 -4.00
C LEU A 128 -3.09 13.28 -4.81
N ALA A 129 -3.34 13.26 -6.12
CA ALA A 129 -2.97 12.16 -7.02
C ALA A 129 -1.48 11.81 -6.99
N GLU A 130 -0.60 12.79 -6.79
CA GLU A 130 0.84 12.57 -6.64
C GLU A 130 1.24 12.10 -5.24
N ASN A 131 0.41 12.40 -4.23
CA ASN A 131 0.68 12.08 -2.84
C ASN A 131 0.25 10.66 -2.45
N HIS A 132 -0.85 10.16 -3.01
CA HIS A 132 -1.40 8.86 -2.64
C HIS A 132 -1.15 7.83 -3.75
N ALA A 133 -0.20 6.94 -3.49
CA ALA A 133 0.11 5.85 -4.39
C ALA A 133 0.41 4.57 -3.62
N VAL A 134 -0.10 3.47 -4.17
CA VAL A 134 0.24 2.10 -3.79
C VAL A 134 0.96 1.49 -4.97
N PHE A 135 2.12 0.90 -4.73
CA PHE A 135 2.87 0.15 -5.73
C PHE A 135 2.81 -1.33 -5.46
N ILE A 136 2.60 -2.13 -6.49
CA ILE A 136 2.49 -3.59 -6.40
C ILE A 136 3.56 -4.18 -7.30
N TRP A 137 4.39 -5.06 -6.76
CA TRP A 137 5.30 -5.86 -7.56
C TRP A 137 4.52 -6.87 -8.41
N THR A 138 4.64 -6.74 -9.71
CA THR A 138 3.83 -7.43 -10.71
C THR A 138 4.70 -8.33 -11.57
N ASP A 139 4.22 -9.55 -11.81
CA ASP A 139 4.76 -10.46 -12.78
C ASP A 139 4.72 -9.81 -14.17
N PRO A 140 5.88 -9.63 -14.84
CA PRO A 140 5.93 -9.09 -16.20
C PRO A 140 5.02 -9.81 -17.19
N GLY A 141 4.82 -11.13 -17.01
CA GLY A 141 3.93 -11.94 -17.86
C GLY A 141 2.45 -11.60 -17.67
N GLU A 142 2.07 -11.11 -16.49
CA GLU A 142 0.68 -10.79 -16.14
C GLU A 142 0.35 -9.29 -16.25
N LEU A 143 1.35 -8.43 -16.47
CA LEU A 143 1.20 -6.97 -16.44
C LEU A 143 0.02 -6.48 -17.30
N ARG A 144 -0.10 -6.95 -18.55
CA ARG A 144 -1.16 -6.49 -19.46
C ARG A 144 -2.55 -6.93 -19.02
N ALA A 145 -2.69 -8.18 -18.57
CA ALA A 145 -3.96 -8.67 -18.04
C ALA A 145 -4.33 -7.96 -16.73
N THR A 146 -3.35 -7.64 -15.88
CA THR A 146 -3.56 -6.86 -14.66
C THR A 146 -4.00 -5.43 -14.96
N ILE A 147 -3.37 -4.75 -15.92
CA ILE A 147 -3.81 -3.41 -16.38
C ILE A 147 -5.26 -3.48 -16.88
N ALA A 148 -5.57 -4.41 -17.78
CA ALA A 148 -6.91 -4.56 -18.34
C ALA A 148 -7.97 -4.77 -17.24
N ALA A 149 -7.67 -5.62 -16.25
CA ALA A 149 -8.57 -5.87 -15.13
C ALA A 149 -8.82 -4.61 -14.28
N TYR A 150 -7.78 -3.84 -13.94
CA TYR A 150 -7.97 -2.57 -13.23
C TYR A 150 -8.80 -1.56 -14.03
N CYS A 151 -8.59 -1.48 -15.35
CA CYS A 151 -9.37 -0.61 -16.22
C CYS A 151 -10.85 -1.03 -16.27
N GLU A 152 -11.14 -2.32 -16.42
CA GLU A 152 -12.50 -2.84 -16.56
C GLU A 152 -13.30 -2.82 -15.24
N GLN A 153 -12.63 -3.10 -14.12
CA GLN A 153 -13.29 -3.40 -12.85
C GLN A 153 -13.33 -2.22 -11.87
N PHE A 154 -12.45 -1.24 -12.08
CA PHE A 154 -12.29 -0.09 -11.20
C PHE A 154 -12.21 1.25 -11.95
N ASP A 155 -12.46 1.24 -13.27
CA ASP A 155 -12.47 2.43 -14.15
C ASP A 155 -11.14 3.21 -14.11
N PHE A 156 -10.04 2.48 -13.94
CA PHE A 156 -8.71 3.05 -14.05
C PHE A 156 -8.31 3.27 -15.51
N SER A 157 -7.33 4.15 -15.71
CA SER A 157 -6.69 4.37 -17.00
C SER A 157 -5.17 4.39 -16.81
N GLU A 158 -4.44 3.81 -17.77
CA GLU A 158 -2.98 3.92 -17.84
C GLU A 158 -2.61 5.38 -18.13
N ARG A 159 -1.74 5.96 -17.30
CA ARG A 159 -1.34 7.38 -17.43
C ARG A 159 0.13 7.54 -17.77
N GLU A 160 1.00 6.95 -16.97
CA GLU A 160 2.43 7.25 -16.97
C GLU A 160 3.26 5.98 -16.85
N ARG A 161 4.46 6.04 -17.42
CA ARG A 161 5.51 5.03 -17.27
C ARG A 161 6.78 5.71 -16.84
N GLU A 162 7.32 5.33 -15.70
CA GLU A 162 8.56 5.90 -15.16
C GLU A 162 9.47 4.83 -14.56
N ILE A 163 10.73 5.17 -14.36
CA ILE A 163 11.69 4.30 -13.68
C ILE A 163 11.55 4.53 -12.18
N PHE A 164 11.15 3.49 -11.47
CA PHE A 164 10.96 3.49 -10.03
C PHE A 164 12.27 3.12 -9.33
N HIS A 165 12.90 4.11 -8.69
CA HIS A 165 14.14 3.96 -7.89
C HIS A 165 15.30 3.24 -8.59
N GLY A 166 15.32 3.22 -9.92
CA GLY A 166 16.35 2.52 -10.71
C GLY A 166 16.30 1.00 -10.61
N VAL A 167 15.19 0.42 -10.12
CA VAL A 167 15.05 -1.04 -9.92
C VAL A 167 13.86 -1.64 -10.68
N ALA A 168 12.87 -0.82 -11.02
CA ALA A 168 11.66 -1.26 -11.71
C ALA A 168 11.19 -0.24 -12.75
N GLN A 169 10.48 -0.72 -13.75
CA GLN A 169 9.56 0.06 -14.54
C GLN A 169 8.22 0.09 -13.79
N VAL A 170 7.67 1.28 -13.53
CA VAL A 170 6.29 1.40 -13.04
C VAL A 170 5.37 1.76 -14.20
N THR A 171 4.18 1.16 -14.21
CA THR A 171 3.04 1.59 -15.01
C THR A 171 1.98 2.13 -14.05
N VAL A 172 1.70 3.43 -14.11
CA VAL A 172 0.80 4.12 -13.19
C VAL A 172 -0.62 4.12 -13.75
N LEU A 173 -1.54 3.60 -12.96
CA LEU A 173 -2.97 3.61 -13.21
C LEU A 173 -3.63 4.67 -12.33
N ARG A 174 -4.53 5.49 -12.91
CA ARG A 174 -5.37 6.46 -12.18
C ARG A 174 -6.83 6.38 -12.63
N ARG A 175 -7.76 6.62 -11.70
CA ARG A 175 -9.17 6.92 -12.02
C ARG A 175 -9.48 8.37 -11.63
N GLU A 176 -10.34 9.05 -12.39
CA GLU A 176 -10.56 10.50 -12.25
C GLU A 176 -11.12 10.90 -10.89
N GLU A 177 -12.02 10.08 -10.33
CA GLU A 177 -12.71 10.37 -9.08
C GLU A 177 -11.93 9.95 -7.82
N SER A 178 -10.69 9.45 -7.97
CA SER A 178 -9.87 9.03 -6.83
C SER A 178 -8.54 9.75 -6.74
N PRO A 179 -8.18 10.24 -5.56
CA PRO A 179 -6.85 10.76 -5.30
C PRO A 179 -5.77 9.67 -5.24
N MET A 180 -6.12 8.38 -5.23
CA MET A 180 -5.17 7.27 -5.14
C MET A 180 -4.81 6.70 -6.52
N SER A 181 -3.51 6.58 -6.77
CA SER A 181 -2.92 5.90 -7.93
C SER A 181 -2.48 4.47 -7.57
N VAL A 182 -2.54 3.55 -8.54
CA VAL A 182 -1.97 2.20 -8.43
C VAL A 182 -0.81 2.08 -9.41
N GLY A 183 0.40 1.83 -8.90
CA GLY A 183 1.59 1.60 -9.72
C GLY A 183 1.92 0.11 -9.82
N LEU A 184 1.94 -0.43 -11.03
CA LEU A 184 2.34 -1.82 -11.29
C LEU A 184 3.84 -1.84 -11.61
N LEU A 185 4.64 -2.49 -10.76
CA LEU A 185 6.10 -2.54 -10.85
C LEU A 185 6.54 -3.83 -11.53
N THR A 186 7.30 -3.72 -12.61
CA THR A 186 8.04 -4.85 -13.19
C THR A 186 9.55 -4.60 -13.05
N PRO A 187 10.35 -5.62 -12.69
CA PRO A 187 11.80 -5.45 -12.52
C PRO A 187 12.45 -4.98 -13.83
N LEU A 188 13.46 -4.11 -13.71
CA LEU A 188 14.35 -3.80 -14.82
C LEU A 188 15.28 -4.98 -15.11
N GLU A 189 15.92 -4.95 -16.29
CA GLU A 189 16.97 -5.91 -16.63
C GLU A 189 18.07 -5.93 -15.55
N GLY A 190 18.49 -7.12 -15.14
CA GLY A 190 19.45 -7.31 -14.05
C GLY A 190 18.85 -7.28 -12.64
N HIS A 191 17.56 -6.96 -12.49
CA HIS A 191 16.84 -7.06 -11.22
C HIS A 191 15.95 -8.31 -11.18
N GLY A 192 15.83 -8.93 -10.01
CA GLY A 192 15.03 -10.13 -9.81
C GLY A 192 13.64 -9.83 -9.22
N LEU A 193 12.74 -10.78 -9.43
CA LEU A 193 11.44 -10.84 -8.77
C LEU A 193 11.23 -12.27 -8.26
N ALA A 194 10.93 -12.41 -6.97
CA ALA A 194 10.66 -13.70 -6.36
C ALA A 194 9.18 -14.09 -6.54
N PRO A 195 8.86 -15.39 -6.57
CA PRO A 195 7.48 -15.85 -6.56
C PRO A 195 6.71 -15.32 -5.34
N ARG A 196 5.38 -15.21 -5.48
CA ARG A 196 4.49 -14.95 -4.34
C ARG A 196 4.75 -15.97 -3.24
N TRP A 197 4.79 -15.48 -2.00
CA TRP A 197 5.03 -16.34 -0.84
C TRP A 197 3.87 -17.30 -0.53
N SER A 198 2.63 -16.80 -0.52
CA SER A 198 1.46 -17.61 -0.19
C SER A 198 0.24 -17.11 -0.95
N ARG A 199 -0.63 -18.04 -1.35
CA ARG A 199 -1.98 -17.74 -1.85
C ARG A 199 -3.01 -17.75 -0.73
N ASP A 200 -2.63 -18.08 0.50
CA ASP A 200 -3.51 -17.99 1.67
C ASP A 200 -3.68 -16.52 2.07
N ILE A 201 -4.92 -16.03 2.00
CA ILE A 201 -5.25 -14.66 2.39
C ILE A 201 -4.85 -14.39 3.83
N PHE A 202 -5.03 -15.33 4.76
CA PHE A 202 -4.81 -15.02 6.16
C PHE A 202 -3.33 -14.78 6.41
N ALA A 203 -2.47 -15.52 5.71
CA ALA A 203 -1.03 -15.31 5.74
C ALA A 203 -0.61 -13.94 5.14
N GLN A 204 -1.28 -13.44 4.09
CA GLN A 204 -0.85 -12.23 3.37
C GLN A 204 -1.68 -10.96 3.64
N VAL A 205 -3.03 -11.01 3.68
CA VAL A 205 -3.88 -9.87 4.09
C VAL A 205 -3.59 -9.41 5.50
N GLY A 206 -3.32 -10.37 6.40
CA GLY A 206 -2.89 -10.05 7.76
C GLY A 206 -1.56 -9.30 7.80
N TYR A 207 -0.77 -9.34 6.72
CA TYR A 207 0.49 -8.61 6.61
C TYR A 207 0.32 -7.24 5.95
N SER A 208 -0.29 -7.17 4.76
CA SER A 208 -0.49 -5.92 4.03
C SER A 208 -1.59 -6.03 2.99
N HIS A 209 -2.48 -5.05 2.97
CA HIS A 209 -3.51 -4.87 1.94
C HIS A 209 -3.88 -3.39 1.83
N PHE A 210 -4.69 -3.03 0.85
CA PHE A 210 -5.23 -1.67 0.70
C PHE A 210 -6.70 -1.71 0.29
N ARG A 211 -7.40 -0.61 0.57
CA ARG A 211 -8.82 -0.49 0.30
C ARG A 211 -9.08 0.10 -1.08
N LEU A 212 -9.94 -0.55 -1.87
CA LEU A 212 -10.46 0.02 -3.11
C LEU A 212 -11.99 -0.04 -3.14
N GLY A 213 -12.60 1.09 -3.48
CA GLY A 213 -14.03 1.14 -3.76
C GLY A 213 -14.32 0.77 -5.21
N SER A 214 -15.38 0.00 -5.46
CA SER A 214 -15.95 -0.20 -6.80
C SER A 214 -17.47 -0.04 -6.76
N ALA A 215 -18.05 0.60 -7.79
CA ALA A 215 -19.49 0.60 -7.99
C ALA A 215 -20.02 -0.79 -8.37
N ARG A 216 -19.13 -1.66 -8.90
CA ARG A 216 -19.45 -3.01 -9.38
C ARG A 216 -18.84 -4.09 -8.47
N LYS A 217 -18.95 -3.94 -7.14
CA LYS A 217 -18.32 -4.84 -6.14
C LYS A 217 -18.52 -6.33 -6.44
N GLU A 218 -19.76 -6.74 -6.72
CA GLU A 218 -20.07 -8.15 -7.01
C GLU A 218 -19.41 -8.66 -8.30
N PHE A 219 -19.28 -7.80 -9.30
CA PHE A 219 -18.53 -8.13 -10.52
C PHE A 219 -17.04 -8.36 -10.19
N VAL A 220 -16.44 -7.47 -9.41
CA VAL A 220 -15.02 -7.61 -9.00
C VAL A 220 -14.82 -8.89 -8.19
N LYS A 221 -15.72 -9.21 -7.25
CA LYS A 221 -15.67 -10.46 -6.47
C LYS A 221 -15.71 -11.68 -7.37
N ALA A 222 -16.66 -11.73 -8.30
CA ALA A 222 -16.82 -12.87 -9.22
C ALA A 222 -15.58 -13.09 -10.12
N HIS A 223 -14.77 -12.06 -10.35
CA HIS A 223 -13.56 -12.10 -11.19
C HIS A 223 -12.26 -12.06 -10.38
N SER A 224 -12.34 -12.15 -9.05
CA SER A 224 -11.18 -12.26 -8.16
C SER A 224 -10.79 -13.72 -7.98
N GLU A 225 -9.50 -14.00 -7.79
CA GLU A 225 -8.99 -15.37 -7.64
C GLU A 225 -9.47 -16.03 -6.34
N GLN A 226 -9.70 -15.22 -5.31
CA GLN A 226 -10.26 -15.64 -4.03
C GLN A 226 -11.17 -14.55 -3.49
N VAL A 227 -12.24 -14.97 -2.84
CA VAL A 227 -13.21 -14.10 -2.16
C VAL A 227 -13.48 -14.70 -0.79
N PHE A 228 -13.45 -13.88 0.25
CA PHE A 228 -13.76 -14.29 1.61
C PHE A 228 -15.20 -13.94 1.99
N PRO A 229 -15.80 -14.64 2.98
CA PRO A 229 -17.19 -14.45 3.33
C PRO A 229 -17.51 -12.99 3.62
N ASP A 230 -18.63 -12.51 3.05
CA ASP A 230 -19.03 -11.13 3.22
C ASP A 230 -19.29 -10.79 4.68
N THR A 231 -18.70 -9.68 5.12
CA THR A 231 -19.05 -9.04 6.39
C THR A 231 -19.69 -7.69 6.08
N GLY A 232 -20.84 -7.73 5.39
CA GLY A 232 -21.59 -6.54 4.98
C GLY A 232 -20.98 -5.82 3.79
N ASP A 233 -20.71 -4.51 3.93
CA ASP A 233 -20.31 -3.62 2.84
C ASP A 233 -18.87 -3.84 2.35
N VAL A 234 -18.09 -4.67 3.06
CA VAL A 234 -16.69 -4.96 2.78
C VAL A 234 -16.49 -6.43 2.40
N SER A 235 -15.63 -6.70 1.42
CA SER A 235 -15.15 -8.04 1.08
C SER A 235 -13.63 -8.04 0.94
N TYR A 236 -12.96 -9.08 1.42
CA TYR A 236 -11.53 -9.27 1.15
C TYR A 236 -11.35 -10.18 -0.06
N VAL A 237 -10.55 -9.74 -1.02
CA VAL A 237 -10.33 -10.45 -2.28
C VAL A 237 -8.85 -10.54 -2.63
N LEU A 238 -8.46 -11.63 -3.31
CA LEU A 238 -7.21 -11.67 -4.08
C LEU A 238 -7.51 -11.18 -5.50
N PHE A 239 -7.25 -9.91 -5.76
CA PHE A 239 -7.44 -9.31 -7.07
C PHE A 239 -6.10 -9.28 -7.82
N ARG A 240 -5.99 -10.15 -8.83
CA ARG A 240 -4.73 -10.34 -9.58
C ARG A 240 -3.61 -10.66 -8.60
N GLU A 241 -2.72 -9.71 -8.37
CA GLU A 241 -1.54 -9.91 -7.53
C GLU A 241 -1.61 -9.20 -6.18
N ALA A 242 -2.66 -8.46 -5.89
CA ALA A 242 -2.78 -7.79 -4.60
C ALA A 242 -4.00 -8.28 -3.86
N TYR A 243 -3.86 -8.35 -2.55
CA TYR A 243 -5.02 -8.47 -1.70
C TYR A 243 -5.63 -7.10 -1.45
N LEU A 244 -6.93 -7.03 -1.62
CA LEU A 244 -7.71 -5.81 -1.49
C LEU A 244 -8.79 -5.98 -0.44
N GLU A 245 -9.01 -4.92 0.32
CA GLU A 245 -10.28 -4.68 0.97
C GLU A 245 -11.20 -3.96 -0.03
N LEU A 246 -12.17 -4.69 -0.57
CA LEU A 246 -13.09 -4.21 -1.59
C LEU A 246 -14.35 -3.66 -0.94
N VAL A 247 -14.67 -2.40 -1.25
CA VAL A 247 -15.82 -1.68 -0.70
C VAL A 247 -16.81 -1.34 -1.79
N GLN A 248 -18.11 -1.49 -1.51
CA GLN A 248 -19.15 -1.01 -2.40
C GLN A 248 -19.17 0.52 -2.36
N LEU A 249 -18.96 1.16 -3.49
CA LEU A 249 -19.29 2.58 -3.62
C LEU A 249 -20.81 2.68 -3.73
N GLN A 250 -21.44 3.43 -2.82
CA GLN A 250 -22.84 3.80 -3.01
C GLN A 250 -22.93 4.67 -4.27
N GLU A 251 -23.84 4.35 -5.19
CA GLU A 251 -24.22 5.32 -6.22
C GLU A 251 -24.64 6.58 -5.49
N VAL A 252 -23.93 7.69 -5.74
CA VAL A 252 -24.43 8.99 -5.32
C VAL A 252 -25.67 9.21 -6.17
N ALA A 253 -26.84 8.85 -5.62
CA ALA A 253 -28.10 9.28 -6.19
C ALA A 253 -27.96 10.79 -6.36
N ALA A 254 -27.94 11.25 -7.61
CA ALA A 254 -27.85 12.65 -7.94
C ALA A 254 -28.93 13.37 -7.12
N LEU A 255 -28.50 14.11 -6.10
CA LEU A 255 -29.38 15.03 -5.39
C LEU A 255 -29.71 16.12 -6.41
N VAL A 256 -30.88 15.97 -7.03
CA VAL A 256 -31.56 16.94 -7.90
C VAL A 256 -31.78 18.25 -7.14
#